data_AF-A0A3N5Q6B2-F1
#
_entry.id   AF-A0A3N5Q6B2-F1
#
_cell.length_a   1.000
_cell.length_b   1.000
_cell.length_c   1.000
_cell.angle_alpha   90.00
_cell.angle_beta   90.00
_cell.angle_gamma   90.00
#
_symmetry.space_group_name_H-M   'P 1'
#
loop_
_entity.id
_entity.type
_entity.pdbx_description
1 polymer ?
#
loop_
_entity_poly.entity_id
_entity_poly.type
_entity_poly.pdbx_seq_one_letter_code
_entity_poly.pdbx_strand_id
1 'polypeptide(L)'
;MIGKPYFALASASILLAGCCSTSLHTPLAESAHPAPLGLASVTQASLDTDFAHERAHLPEGKKRPTLGLALSGGGTKAAMYAHGVMHGLNATGLLDHVDVISTTSGGGYAAYWYFSKRMEASRTGAFDYKQIFEDCIPTWYTKTDENEKFEQLMRQMVNKGKDEGRDECSSEDQWSKDDPYRWQAHLVRWPDVFDTNIAKINGDPQPSPILNYLGLGIAAIIEIPLTLIGFDSAVPRAYQHGIERTWGLTPLARDKSTANWSYSNDTDKDPYSYGKRVDPDKNQWEDLRALYDDPKKSQNLPLWVLNTTLGQKSSLPDMSNLYEITPFGHGSPRCGYHHETPPLATISEGVRASAGFADHQGIDSPTGRNVVKYLGKVIGAFEWGVYMPIASNGNKRMRLSDGGGADNLGLISLIRRGLDDIIVVDSAQDTEGFLADLCWA
;
A
#
# COMPACT_ATOMS: atom_id res chain seq x y z
N MET A 1 -36.28 -70.31 8.58
CA MET A 1 -35.61 -69.73 9.76
C MET A 1 -35.00 -68.40 9.36
N ILE A 2 -35.63 -67.32 9.82
CA ILE A 2 -35.21 -65.91 9.97
C ILE A 2 -34.27 -65.32 8.89
N GLY A 3 -34.87 -64.65 7.90
CA GLY A 3 -34.23 -63.65 7.03
C GLY A 3 -34.50 -62.23 7.55
N LYS A 4 -33.49 -61.35 7.45
CA LYS A 4 -33.50 -59.95 7.91
C LYS A 4 -34.35 -59.03 7.02
N PRO A 5 -35.02 -58.00 7.58
CA PRO A 5 -35.81 -57.03 6.82
C PRO A 5 -35.03 -55.76 6.43
N TYR A 6 -35.54 -55.12 5.38
CA TYR A 6 -35.21 -53.76 4.91
C TYR A 6 -35.65 -52.69 5.92
N PHE A 7 -34.90 -51.57 6.01
CA PHE A 7 -35.38 -50.31 6.58
C PHE A 7 -34.92 -49.13 5.72
N ALA A 8 -35.90 -48.38 5.21
CA ALA A 8 -35.78 -47.02 4.73
C ALA A 8 -36.35 -46.09 5.83
N LEU A 9 -35.78 -44.89 6.02
CA LEU A 9 -36.34 -43.72 6.73
C LEU A 9 -35.43 -42.53 6.40
N ALA A 10 -35.86 -41.60 5.53
CA ALA A 10 -36.65 -40.41 5.83
C ALA A 10 -35.79 -39.27 6.42
N SER A 11 -35.39 -38.35 5.54
CA SER A 11 -34.74 -37.07 5.85
C SER A 11 -35.76 -36.07 6.41
N ALA A 12 -35.47 -35.54 7.60
CA ALA A 12 -36.28 -34.53 8.27
C ALA A 12 -35.87 -33.12 7.82
N SER A 13 -36.84 -32.38 7.28
CA SER A 13 -36.77 -30.94 7.05
C SER A 13 -36.93 -30.19 8.38
N ILE A 14 -36.03 -29.24 8.67
CA ILE A 14 -36.24 -28.22 9.71
C ILE A 14 -36.48 -26.89 9.00
N LEU A 15 -37.74 -26.44 9.08
CA LEU A 15 -38.19 -25.08 8.79
C LEU A 15 -37.80 -24.18 9.95
N LEU A 16 -37.07 -23.09 9.68
CA LEU A 16 -36.96 -21.94 10.57
C LEU A 16 -37.42 -20.70 9.80
N ALA A 17 -38.50 -20.11 10.31
CA ALA A 17 -39.24 -19.03 9.71
C ALA A 17 -38.63 -17.65 10.04
N GLY A 18 -38.61 -16.79 9.03
CA GLY A 18 -38.95 -15.36 9.06
C GLY A 18 -38.51 -14.48 10.23
N CYS A 19 -37.52 -13.63 9.97
CA CYS A 19 -37.60 -12.20 10.29
C CYS A 19 -37.16 -11.42 9.06
N CYS A 20 -38.14 -10.91 8.30
CA CYS A 20 -37.91 -9.91 7.25
C CYS A 20 -37.68 -8.56 7.92
N SER A 21 -36.42 -8.16 8.07
CA SER A 21 -36.07 -6.74 8.08
C SER A 21 -35.88 -6.31 6.63
N THR A 22 -36.83 -5.50 6.16
CA THR A 22 -36.76 -4.80 4.89
C THR A 22 -35.69 -3.71 4.96
N SER A 23 -34.43 -4.07 4.68
CA SER A 23 -33.48 -3.10 4.14
C SER A 23 -33.54 -3.21 2.63
N LEU A 24 -34.00 -2.14 1.98
CA LEU A 24 -33.92 -1.97 0.53
C LEU A 24 -32.45 -2.02 0.11
N HIS A 25 -31.94 -3.21 -0.21
CA HIS A 25 -30.79 -3.31 -1.10
C HIS A 25 -31.29 -3.17 -2.52
N THR A 26 -31.24 -1.93 -3.02
CA THR A 26 -31.22 -1.62 -4.44
C THR A 26 -30.13 -2.48 -5.10
N PRO A 27 -30.44 -3.25 -6.16
CA PRO A 27 -29.39 -4.03 -6.83
C PRO A 27 -28.46 -3.08 -7.59
N LEU A 28 -27.19 -3.00 -7.17
CA LEU A 28 -26.11 -2.25 -7.83
C LEU A 28 -25.68 -2.93 -9.15
N ALA A 29 -26.55 -2.91 -10.17
CA ALA A 29 -26.29 -3.54 -11.47
C ALA A 29 -26.21 -2.57 -12.66
N GLU A 30 -26.05 -1.25 -12.42
CA GLU A 30 -26.14 -0.23 -13.49
C GLU A 30 -25.05 0.86 -13.47
N SER A 31 -23.89 0.65 -12.80
CA SER A 31 -22.86 1.70 -12.59
C SER A 31 -21.55 1.53 -13.37
N ALA A 32 -21.43 0.58 -14.29
CA ALA A 32 -20.19 0.39 -15.05
C ALA A 32 -20.09 1.43 -16.18
N HIS A 33 -19.18 2.39 -16.03
CA HIS A 33 -18.85 3.38 -17.04
C HIS A 33 -17.90 2.77 -18.09
N PRO A 34 -18.04 3.16 -19.38
CA PRO A 34 -17.14 2.71 -20.42
C PRO A 34 -15.70 3.10 -20.09
N ALA A 35 -14.74 2.29 -20.54
CA ALA A 35 -13.33 2.58 -20.33
C ALA A 35 -12.95 3.94 -20.96
N PRO A 36 -12.07 4.73 -20.31
CA PRO A 36 -11.52 5.93 -20.91
C PRO A 36 -10.93 5.64 -22.28
N LEU A 37 -11.01 6.60 -23.18
CA LEU A 37 -10.47 6.45 -24.54
C LEU A 37 -8.99 6.04 -24.50
N GLY A 38 -8.58 5.23 -25.47
CA GLY A 38 -7.17 4.89 -25.64
C GLY A 38 -6.33 6.15 -25.86
N LEU A 39 -5.08 6.14 -25.40
CA LEU A 39 -4.20 7.34 -25.36
C LEU A 39 -4.17 8.15 -26.67
N ALA A 40 -4.16 7.48 -27.83
CA ALA A 40 -4.14 8.15 -29.14
C ALA A 40 -5.44 8.89 -29.51
N SER A 41 -6.54 8.61 -28.82
CA SER A 41 -7.87 9.17 -29.06
C SER A 41 -8.34 10.11 -27.95
N VAL A 42 -7.50 10.37 -26.95
CA VAL A 42 -7.83 11.24 -25.81
C VAL A 42 -7.99 12.67 -26.29
N THR A 43 -9.07 13.33 -25.85
CA THR A 43 -9.31 14.76 -26.06
C THR A 43 -9.57 15.42 -24.72
N GLN A 44 -9.48 16.75 -24.63
CA GLN A 44 -9.82 17.46 -23.40
C GLN A 44 -11.27 17.15 -22.95
N ALA A 45 -12.21 17.09 -23.90
CA ALA A 45 -13.62 16.77 -23.62
C ALA A 45 -13.82 15.33 -23.12
N SER A 46 -13.07 14.36 -23.64
CA SER A 46 -13.12 13.00 -23.10
C SER A 46 -12.53 12.94 -21.70
N LEU A 47 -11.42 13.63 -21.43
CA LEU A 47 -10.87 13.69 -20.08
C LEU A 47 -11.80 14.36 -19.06
N ASP A 48 -12.51 15.42 -19.47
CA ASP A 48 -13.53 16.09 -18.64
C ASP A 48 -14.69 15.14 -18.32
N THR A 49 -15.01 14.22 -19.22
CA THR A 49 -16.07 13.22 -19.04
C THR A 49 -15.59 12.03 -18.21
N ASP A 50 -14.46 11.42 -18.59
CA ASP A 50 -13.91 10.20 -18.01
C ASP A 50 -13.47 10.39 -16.55
N PHE A 51 -13.00 11.59 -16.20
CA PHE A 51 -12.51 11.94 -14.86
C PHE A 51 -13.33 13.03 -14.19
N ALA A 52 -14.60 13.20 -14.58
CA ALA A 52 -15.48 14.26 -14.06
C ALA A 52 -15.54 14.28 -12.52
N HIS A 53 -15.67 13.11 -11.88
CA HIS A 53 -15.74 12.97 -10.43
C HIS A 53 -14.45 13.40 -9.73
N GLU A 54 -13.30 13.03 -10.27
CA GLU A 54 -11.99 13.46 -9.73
C GLU A 54 -11.79 14.97 -9.93
N ARG A 55 -12.15 15.49 -11.10
CA ARG A 55 -12.00 16.91 -11.46
C ARG A 55 -12.90 17.84 -10.66
N ALA A 56 -14.04 17.35 -10.18
CA ALA A 56 -14.94 18.09 -9.30
C ALA A 56 -14.29 18.47 -7.95
N HIS A 57 -13.21 17.79 -7.55
CA HIS A 57 -12.51 18.01 -6.28
C HIS A 57 -11.17 18.74 -6.46
N LEU A 58 -10.90 19.29 -7.64
CA LEU A 58 -9.73 20.14 -7.84
C LEU A 58 -9.85 21.44 -7.02
N PRO A 59 -8.73 22.03 -6.59
CA PRO A 59 -8.74 23.33 -5.91
C PRO A 59 -9.45 24.42 -6.72
N GLU A 60 -10.06 25.38 -6.03
CA GLU A 60 -10.79 26.48 -6.66
C GLU A 60 -9.93 27.21 -7.71
N GLY A 61 -10.50 27.43 -8.90
CA GLY A 61 -9.80 28.06 -10.03
C GLY A 61 -8.96 27.11 -10.89
N LYS A 62 -8.76 25.85 -10.46
CA LYS A 62 -8.04 24.84 -11.25
C LYS A 62 -9.00 24.00 -12.10
N LYS A 63 -8.82 24.06 -13.42
CA LYS A 63 -9.68 23.35 -14.39
C LYS A 63 -9.23 21.92 -14.71
N ARG A 64 -7.92 21.63 -14.55
CA ARG A 64 -7.33 20.32 -14.79
C ARG A 64 -6.09 20.12 -13.91
N PRO A 65 -5.72 18.88 -13.57
CA PRO A 65 -4.43 18.59 -12.95
C PRO A 65 -3.30 18.93 -13.93
N THR A 66 -2.16 19.38 -13.40
CA THR A 66 -1.00 19.83 -14.18
C THR A 66 0.28 19.11 -13.77
N LEU A 67 0.50 18.93 -12.46
CA LEU A 67 1.71 18.30 -11.92
C LEU A 67 1.41 16.96 -11.28
N GLY A 68 2.07 15.91 -11.77
CA GLY A 68 1.94 14.54 -11.31
C GLY A 68 3.21 14.02 -10.64
N LEU A 69 3.05 13.13 -9.67
CA LEU A 69 4.14 12.40 -9.05
C LEU A 69 3.88 10.89 -9.20
N ALA A 70 4.74 10.20 -9.95
CA ALA A 70 4.69 8.76 -10.14
C ALA A 70 5.70 8.09 -9.20
N LEU A 71 5.24 7.17 -8.35
CA LEU A 71 6.08 6.45 -7.38
C LEU A 71 6.10 4.95 -7.70
N SER A 72 7.28 4.46 -8.09
CA SER A 72 7.42 3.10 -8.61
C SER A 72 7.27 1.99 -7.55
N GLY A 73 7.07 0.77 -8.03
CA GLY A 73 7.14 -0.44 -7.22
C GLY A 73 8.56 -0.85 -6.81
N GLY A 74 8.66 -1.85 -5.93
CA GLY A 74 9.93 -2.37 -5.39
C GLY A 74 9.96 -2.63 -3.88
N GLY A 75 8.80 -2.79 -3.24
CA GLY A 75 8.67 -3.05 -1.80
C GLY A 75 9.24 -1.94 -0.92
N THR A 76 9.69 -2.27 0.28
CA THR A 76 10.25 -1.30 1.25
C THR A 76 11.37 -0.45 0.66
N LYS A 77 12.23 -1.00 -0.20
CA LYS A 77 13.36 -0.26 -0.78
C LYS A 77 12.88 0.92 -1.62
N ALA A 78 11.96 0.66 -2.55
CA ALA A 78 11.33 1.71 -3.35
C ALA A 78 10.52 2.68 -2.48
N ALA A 79 9.85 2.17 -1.45
CA ALA A 79 9.09 3.00 -0.51
C ALA A 79 9.98 4.02 0.23
N MET A 80 11.15 3.60 0.72
CA MET A 80 12.10 4.49 1.40
C MET A 80 12.68 5.54 0.44
N TYR A 81 13.00 5.14 -0.79
CA TYR A 81 13.49 6.06 -1.82
C TYR A 81 12.41 7.09 -2.20
N ALA A 82 11.19 6.63 -2.48
CA ALA A 82 10.03 7.48 -2.77
C ALA A 82 9.73 8.44 -1.61
N HIS A 83 9.75 7.96 -0.37
CA HIS A 83 9.61 8.80 0.81
C HIS A 83 10.70 9.88 0.88
N GLY A 84 11.97 9.55 0.62
CA GLY A 84 13.06 10.52 0.55
C GLY A 84 12.87 11.58 -0.55
N VAL A 85 12.33 11.20 -1.71
CA VAL A 85 11.95 12.15 -2.76
C VAL A 85 10.80 13.05 -2.29
N MET A 86 9.75 12.49 -1.69
CA MET A 86 8.64 13.27 -1.14
C MET A 86 9.11 14.26 -0.06
N HIS A 87 10.08 13.86 0.78
CA HIS A 87 10.71 14.72 1.76
C HIS A 87 11.45 15.91 1.09
N GLY A 88 12.21 15.66 0.02
CA GLY A 88 12.84 16.74 -0.76
C GLY A 88 11.82 17.67 -1.46
N LEU A 89 10.75 17.10 -2.02
CA LEU A 89 9.65 17.87 -2.60
C LEU A 89 8.93 18.73 -1.55
N ASN A 90 8.76 18.21 -0.33
CA ASN A 90 8.21 18.97 0.79
C ASN A 90 9.15 20.12 1.20
N ALA A 91 10.45 19.86 1.34
CA ALA A 91 11.44 20.87 1.71
C ALA A 91 11.54 22.03 0.71
N THR A 92 11.25 21.77 -0.56
CA THR A 92 11.22 22.80 -1.63
C THR A 92 9.85 23.46 -1.80
N GLY A 93 8.82 23.01 -1.08
CA GLY A 93 7.43 23.43 -1.24
C GLY A 93 6.73 22.86 -2.49
N LEU A 94 7.44 22.09 -3.33
CA LEU A 94 6.89 21.55 -4.57
C LEU A 94 5.81 20.48 -4.33
N LEU A 95 5.88 19.75 -3.20
CA LEU A 95 4.88 18.74 -2.86
C LEU A 95 3.46 19.34 -2.71
N ASP A 96 3.33 20.58 -2.23
CA ASP A 96 2.05 21.29 -2.10
C ASP A 96 1.43 21.65 -3.47
N HIS A 97 2.20 21.56 -4.55
CA HIS A 97 1.76 21.82 -5.93
C HIS A 97 1.45 20.56 -6.74
N VAL A 98 1.73 19.37 -6.18
CA VAL A 98 1.39 18.10 -6.84
C VAL A 98 -0.12 17.92 -6.80
N ASP A 99 -0.72 17.65 -7.96
CA ASP A 99 -2.16 17.45 -8.10
C ASP A 99 -2.57 15.99 -7.99
N VAL A 100 -1.70 15.09 -8.45
CA VAL A 100 -1.98 13.66 -8.50
C VAL A 100 -0.72 12.89 -8.12
N ILE A 101 -0.83 12.03 -7.13
CA ILE A 101 0.19 11.03 -6.80
C ILE A 101 -0.31 9.69 -7.32
N SER A 102 0.42 9.09 -8.25
CA SER A 102 0.13 7.76 -8.79
C SER A 102 1.19 6.79 -8.30
N THR A 103 0.77 5.65 -7.77
CA THR A 103 1.68 4.75 -7.06
C THR A 103 1.50 3.30 -7.42
N THR A 104 2.59 2.55 -7.36
CA THR A 104 2.61 1.10 -7.51
C THR A 104 3.42 0.46 -6.38
N SER A 105 2.90 -0.62 -5.77
CA SER A 105 3.61 -1.45 -4.78
C SER A 105 4.31 -0.63 -3.67
N GLY A 106 5.65 -0.58 -3.65
CA GLY A 106 6.44 0.19 -2.69
C GLY A 106 6.12 1.69 -2.68
N GLY A 107 5.88 2.31 -3.83
CA GLY A 107 5.39 3.69 -3.90
C GLY A 107 4.04 3.87 -3.19
N GLY A 108 3.20 2.83 -3.18
CA GLY A 108 1.94 2.79 -2.44
C GLY A 108 2.15 2.81 -0.93
N TYR A 109 3.27 2.29 -0.42
CA TYR A 109 3.61 2.39 1.00
C TYR A 109 3.95 3.82 1.39
N ALA A 110 4.76 4.51 0.58
CA ALA A 110 5.13 5.90 0.81
C ALA A 110 3.90 6.82 0.76
N ALA A 111 3.02 6.63 -0.24
CA ALA A 111 1.75 7.35 -0.29
C ALA A 111 0.84 6.99 0.89
N TYR A 112 0.76 5.72 1.30
CA TYR A 112 -0.03 5.32 2.46
C TYR A 112 0.44 6.05 3.73
N TRP A 113 1.76 6.18 3.92
CA TRP A 113 2.32 6.99 4.99
C TRP A 113 1.89 8.45 4.89
N TYR A 114 2.00 9.08 3.73
CA TYR A 114 1.58 10.46 3.58
C TYR A 114 0.08 10.67 3.86
N PHE A 115 -0.79 9.90 3.22
CA PHE A 115 -2.25 10.07 3.33
C PHE A 115 -2.78 9.68 4.72
N SER A 116 -2.25 8.61 5.35
CA SER A 116 -2.67 8.22 6.70
C SER A 116 -2.41 9.31 7.74
N LYS A 117 -1.26 10.00 7.65
CA LYS A 117 -0.95 11.09 8.59
C LYS A 117 -1.78 12.33 8.31
N ARG A 118 -2.09 12.63 7.03
CA ARG A 118 -3.02 13.73 6.69
C ARG A 118 -4.43 13.47 7.23
N MET A 119 -4.95 12.25 7.06
CA MET A 119 -6.23 11.87 7.64
C MET A 119 -6.22 11.99 9.17
N GLU A 120 -5.15 11.51 9.81
CA GLU A 120 -5.03 11.55 11.26
C GLU A 120 -4.90 12.98 11.82
N ALA A 121 -4.12 13.84 11.16
CA ALA A 121 -4.01 15.26 11.49
C ALA A 121 -5.38 15.95 11.36
N SER A 122 -6.12 15.65 10.29
CA SER A 122 -7.48 16.15 10.04
C SER A 122 -8.50 15.67 11.09
N ARG A 123 -8.39 14.42 11.52
CA ARG A 123 -9.30 13.78 12.47
C ARG A 123 -9.10 14.31 13.90
N THR A 124 -7.85 14.46 14.32
CA THR A 124 -7.50 14.77 15.71
C THR A 124 -7.21 16.25 15.95
N GLY A 125 -6.73 16.98 14.94
CA GLY A 125 -6.18 18.32 15.10
C GLY A 125 -4.93 18.39 15.98
N ALA A 126 -4.30 17.25 16.28
CA ALA A 126 -3.23 17.16 17.27
C ALA A 126 -1.86 17.61 16.76
N PHE A 127 -1.66 17.64 15.44
CA PHE A 127 -0.41 18.06 14.80
C PHE A 127 -0.67 18.64 13.42
N ASP A 128 0.28 19.45 12.92
CA ASP A 128 0.31 19.87 11.53
C ASP A 128 0.90 18.74 10.67
N TYR A 129 0.18 18.32 9.62
CA TYR A 129 0.65 17.26 8.74
C TYR A 129 1.97 17.63 8.05
N LYS A 130 2.35 18.91 7.93
CA LYS A 130 3.64 19.30 7.36
C LYS A 130 4.83 18.86 8.22
N GLN A 131 4.62 18.71 9.53
CA GLN A 131 5.64 18.29 10.48
C GLN A 131 6.07 16.83 10.30
N ILE A 132 5.30 16.02 9.56
CA ILE A 132 5.61 14.59 9.39
C ILE A 132 6.94 14.34 8.65
N PHE A 133 7.38 15.35 7.90
CA PHE A 133 8.66 15.35 7.20
C PHE A 133 9.79 16.00 8.00
N GLU A 134 9.56 16.45 9.24
CA GLU A 134 10.67 16.93 10.07
C GLU A 134 11.67 15.79 10.28
N ASP A 135 12.93 16.08 10.00
CA ASP A 135 14.05 15.15 10.14
C ASP A 135 15.26 15.87 10.75
N CYS A 136 16.17 15.08 11.30
CA CYS A 136 17.38 15.53 11.97
C CYS A 136 18.60 14.79 11.41
N ILE A 137 19.78 15.39 11.54
CA ILE A 137 21.06 14.76 11.21
C ILE A 137 21.32 13.64 12.23
N PRO A 138 21.32 12.36 11.81
CA PRO A 138 21.44 11.24 12.72
C PRO A 138 22.91 10.99 13.09
N THR A 139 23.48 11.84 13.96
CA THR A 139 24.89 11.76 14.36
C THR A 139 25.21 10.49 15.15
N TRP A 140 24.20 9.82 15.71
CA TRP A 140 24.33 8.51 16.35
C TRP A 140 24.84 7.41 15.41
N TYR A 141 24.58 7.49 14.10
CA TYR A 141 25.13 6.54 13.13
C TYR A 141 26.66 6.61 13.00
N THR A 142 27.29 7.69 13.47
CA THR A 142 28.76 7.83 13.46
C THR A 142 29.43 7.25 14.70
N LYS A 143 28.65 6.69 15.63
CA LYS A 143 29.10 6.13 16.91
C LYS A 143 29.06 4.60 16.96
N THR A 144 28.69 3.94 15.87
CA THR A 144 28.57 2.48 15.79
C THR A 144 29.89 1.87 15.34
N ASP A 145 30.72 1.39 16.28
CA ASP A 145 32.07 0.86 16.06
C ASP A 145 32.13 -0.51 15.31
N GLU A 146 31.17 -0.80 14.42
CA GLU A 146 31.01 -2.13 13.81
C GLU A 146 31.47 -2.21 12.34
N ASN A 147 31.42 -1.11 11.58
CA ASN A 147 31.69 -1.13 10.14
C ASN A 147 32.30 0.18 9.63
N GLU A 148 33.61 0.18 9.36
CA GLU A 148 34.37 1.37 8.97
C GLU A 148 33.85 2.02 7.67
N LYS A 149 33.45 1.21 6.68
CA LYS A 149 32.92 1.73 5.41
C LYS A 149 31.57 2.41 5.62
N PHE A 150 30.72 1.81 6.43
CA PHE A 150 29.44 2.40 6.83
C PHE A 150 29.68 3.70 7.59
N GLU A 151 30.53 3.71 8.62
CA GLU A 151 30.88 4.92 9.36
C GLU A 151 31.38 6.06 8.47
N GLN A 152 32.27 5.77 7.52
CA GLN A 152 32.76 6.78 6.57
C GLN A 152 31.61 7.39 5.74
N LEU A 153 30.69 6.56 5.24
CA LEU A 153 29.50 7.01 4.52
C LEU A 153 28.60 7.87 5.43
N MET A 154 28.38 7.44 6.67
CA MET A 154 27.56 8.19 7.64
C MET A 154 28.20 9.52 8.01
N ARG A 155 29.52 9.59 8.19
CA ARG A 155 30.25 10.84 8.43
C ARG A 155 30.10 11.82 7.26
N GLN A 156 30.16 11.33 6.02
CA GLN A 156 29.92 12.17 4.84
C GLN A 156 28.50 12.73 4.83
N MET A 157 27.49 11.90 5.11
CA MET A 157 26.10 12.35 5.19
C MET A 157 25.85 13.34 6.33
N VAL A 158 26.46 13.09 7.49
CA VAL A 158 26.39 14.01 8.64
C VAL A 158 27.01 15.36 8.30
N ASN A 159 28.20 15.38 7.70
CA ASN A 159 28.86 16.63 7.30
C ASN A 159 28.00 17.41 6.30
N LYS A 160 27.47 16.73 5.27
CA LYS A 160 26.57 17.35 4.30
C LYS A 160 25.32 17.93 4.97
N GLY A 161 24.73 17.22 5.94
CA GLY A 161 23.58 17.73 6.68
C GLY A 161 23.90 18.99 7.49
N LYS A 162 25.11 19.07 8.07
CA LYS A 162 25.57 20.25 8.79
C LYS A 162 25.75 21.44 7.86
N ASP A 163 26.31 21.21 6.67
CA ASP A 163 26.44 22.24 5.63
C ASP A 163 25.07 22.77 5.17
N GLU A 164 24.05 21.92 5.21
CA GLU A 164 22.64 22.25 4.92
C GLU A 164 21.89 22.85 6.14
N GLY A 165 22.56 23.01 7.28
CA GLY A 165 22.00 23.66 8.48
C GLY A 165 20.92 22.85 9.22
N ARG A 166 20.87 21.54 9.05
CA ARG A 166 19.90 20.67 9.77
C ARG A 166 20.29 20.47 11.24
N ASP A 167 19.28 20.30 12.09
CA ASP A 167 19.46 20.00 13.52
C ASP A 167 20.04 18.60 13.74
N GLU A 168 20.82 18.39 14.81
CA GLU A 168 21.41 17.08 15.12
C GLU A 168 20.52 16.23 16.04
N CYS A 169 20.32 14.96 15.70
CA CYS A 169 19.84 13.95 16.63
C CYS A 169 20.98 13.04 17.09
N SER A 170 21.41 13.22 18.34
CA SER A 170 22.53 12.48 18.92
C SER A 170 22.18 11.10 19.48
N SER A 171 20.89 10.74 19.46
CA SER A 171 20.33 9.51 19.99
C SER A 171 19.45 8.84 18.94
N GLU A 172 19.50 7.51 18.88
CA GLU A 172 18.64 6.68 18.03
C GLU A 172 17.18 6.64 18.53
N ASP A 173 16.96 7.18 19.73
CA ASP A 173 15.72 7.08 20.44
C ASP A 173 14.70 8.13 19.96
N GLN A 174 14.94 9.44 19.97
CA GLN A 174 13.95 10.43 19.44
C GLN A 174 12.48 10.18 19.88
N TRP A 175 12.23 10.26 21.19
CA TRP A 175 10.90 9.97 21.76
C TRP A 175 10.29 11.05 22.64
N SER A 176 10.84 12.25 22.77
CA SER A 176 10.31 13.23 23.74
C SER A 176 8.86 13.66 23.43
N LYS A 177 8.13 14.20 24.42
CA LYS A 177 6.74 14.67 24.24
C LYS A 177 6.61 15.68 23.08
N ASP A 178 7.64 16.47 22.88
CA ASP A 178 7.70 17.52 21.86
C ASP A 178 8.63 17.13 20.70
N ASP A 179 8.91 15.83 20.52
CA ASP A 179 9.81 15.34 19.48
C ASP A 179 9.21 15.54 18.08
N PRO A 180 9.83 16.40 17.25
CA PRO A 180 9.35 16.66 15.90
C PRO A 180 9.74 15.54 14.94
N TYR A 181 10.70 14.66 15.28
CA TYR A 181 11.27 13.67 14.35
C TYR A 181 10.66 12.27 14.50
N ARG A 182 9.68 12.09 15.40
CA ARG A 182 9.10 10.78 15.75
C ARG A 182 8.59 9.97 14.55
N TRP A 183 8.13 10.62 13.49
CA TRP A 183 7.63 9.94 12.29
C TRP A 183 8.76 9.29 11.48
N GLN A 184 9.86 10.02 11.30
CA GLN A 184 11.06 9.50 10.65
C GLN A 184 11.73 8.44 11.52
N ALA A 185 11.84 8.71 12.82
CA ALA A 185 12.37 7.75 13.79
C ALA A 185 11.60 6.42 13.77
N HIS A 186 10.27 6.46 13.68
CA HIS A 186 9.45 5.26 13.54
C HIS A 186 9.76 4.49 12.25
N LEU A 187 9.77 5.20 11.11
CA LEU A 187 9.98 4.60 9.80
C LEU A 187 11.33 3.88 9.69
N VAL A 188 12.39 4.51 10.20
CA VAL A 188 13.77 3.99 10.21
C VAL A 188 13.93 2.77 11.12
N ARG A 189 13.06 2.61 12.12
CA ARG A 189 13.11 1.50 13.09
C ARG A 189 12.40 0.24 12.61
N TRP A 190 11.37 0.37 11.77
CA TRP A 190 10.67 -0.78 11.17
C TRP A 190 10.62 -0.74 9.64
N PRO A 191 11.76 -0.61 8.95
CA PRO A 191 11.76 -0.62 7.49
C PRO A 191 11.23 -1.97 6.95
N ASP A 192 11.57 -3.09 7.60
CA ASP A 192 11.08 -4.40 7.23
C ASP A 192 9.64 -4.60 7.72
N VAL A 193 8.74 -4.90 6.78
CA VAL A 193 7.32 -5.18 7.05
C VAL A 193 7.12 -6.57 7.66
N PHE A 194 8.08 -7.49 7.58
CA PHE A 194 7.98 -8.82 8.20
C PHE A 194 8.61 -8.87 9.59
N ASP A 195 9.72 -8.16 9.80
CA ASP A 195 10.35 -8.12 11.11
C ASP A 195 9.53 -7.23 12.05
N THR A 196 9.41 -7.65 13.30
CA THR A 196 8.77 -6.89 14.38
C THR A 196 9.82 -6.29 15.32
N ASN A 197 11.06 -6.75 15.23
CA ASN A 197 12.17 -6.21 15.98
C ASN A 197 12.60 -4.85 15.40
N ILE A 198 13.17 -4.04 16.28
CA ILE A 198 13.79 -2.78 15.89
C ILE A 198 14.98 -3.08 14.97
N ALA A 199 15.01 -2.45 13.81
CA ALA A 199 16.14 -2.49 12.90
C ALA A 199 17.37 -1.85 13.56
N LYS A 200 18.49 -2.58 13.49
CA LYS A 200 19.82 -2.05 13.80
C LYS A 200 20.46 -1.61 12.49
N ILE A 201 20.91 -0.36 12.46
CA ILE A 201 21.54 0.21 11.29
C ILE A 201 23.05 0.26 11.58
N ASN A 202 23.72 -0.80 11.17
CA ASN A 202 25.16 -1.00 11.37
C ASN A 202 25.90 -1.28 10.05
N GLY A 203 25.21 -1.16 8.92
CA GLY A 203 25.76 -1.43 7.58
C GLY A 203 25.93 -2.90 7.24
N ASP A 204 25.45 -3.81 8.08
CA ASP A 204 25.47 -5.24 7.78
C ASP A 204 24.60 -5.56 6.56
N PRO A 205 25.05 -6.46 5.67
CA PRO A 205 24.23 -6.92 4.57
C PRO A 205 22.95 -7.57 5.13
N GLN A 206 21.80 -7.05 4.71
CA GLN A 206 20.54 -7.73 4.96
C GLN A 206 20.57 -9.07 4.22
N PRO A 207 20.25 -10.21 4.89
CA PRO A 207 20.25 -11.51 4.25
C PRO A 207 19.31 -11.50 3.04
N SER A 208 19.69 -12.22 1.98
CA SER A 208 18.91 -12.28 0.73
C SER A 208 17.44 -12.62 1.03
N PRO A 209 16.46 -11.84 0.51
CA PRO A 209 15.05 -12.04 0.78
C PRO A 209 14.61 -13.49 0.52
N ILE A 210 15.20 -14.14 -0.49
CA ILE A 210 14.88 -15.51 -0.92
C ILE A 210 15.11 -16.57 0.17
N LEU A 211 16.16 -16.45 1.00
CA LEU A 211 16.42 -17.43 2.06
C LEU A 211 15.43 -17.28 3.23
N ASN A 212 15.00 -16.07 3.55
CA ASN A 212 13.97 -15.83 4.58
C ASN A 212 12.55 -16.12 4.08
N TYR A 213 12.26 -16.03 2.77
CA TYR A 213 11.00 -16.51 2.20
C TYR A 213 10.86 -18.04 2.26
N LEU A 214 11.96 -18.78 2.16
CA LEU A 214 11.98 -20.22 2.47
C LEU A 214 11.68 -20.49 3.95
N GLY A 215 12.19 -19.65 4.85
CA GLY A 215 11.88 -19.66 6.29
C GLY A 215 10.41 -19.33 6.61
N LEU A 216 9.80 -18.39 5.89
CA LEU A 216 8.34 -18.14 5.92
C LEU A 216 7.55 -19.36 5.40
N GLY A 217 8.09 -20.07 4.42
CA GLY A 217 7.58 -21.38 3.99
C GLY A 217 7.66 -22.44 5.09
N ILE A 218 8.68 -22.40 5.97
CA ILE A 218 8.83 -23.31 7.12
C ILE A 218 7.95 -22.87 8.32
N ALA A 219 7.77 -21.58 8.55
CA ALA A 219 6.79 -21.08 9.52
C ALA A 219 5.35 -21.47 9.11
N ALA A 220 5.05 -21.45 7.80
CA ALA A 220 3.82 -21.99 7.26
C ALA A 220 3.68 -23.52 7.42
N ILE A 221 4.78 -24.27 7.56
CA ILE A 221 4.76 -25.71 7.90
C ILE A 221 4.34 -25.94 9.38
N ILE A 222 4.61 -24.99 10.28
CA ILE A 222 4.16 -25.10 11.68
C ILE A 222 2.66 -24.78 11.83
N GLU A 223 2.10 -23.96 10.93
CA GLU A 223 0.68 -23.57 10.91
C GLU A 223 -0.26 -24.56 10.20
N ILE A 224 0.26 -25.70 9.72
CA ILE A 224 -0.48 -26.77 9.01
C ILE A 224 -1.81 -27.18 9.67
N PRO A 225 -1.97 -27.24 11.01
CA PRO A 225 -3.24 -27.65 11.60
C PRO A 225 -4.38 -26.62 11.44
N LEU A 226 -4.10 -25.33 11.21
CA LEU A 226 -5.12 -24.26 11.29
C LEU A 226 -5.74 -23.90 9.93
N THR A 227 -4.95 -23.90 8.85
CA THR A 227 -5.46 -23.57 7.50
C THR A 227 -6.40 -24.66 6.94
N LEU A 228 -6.22 -25.92 7.35
CA LEU A 228 -7.12 -27.04 7.02
C LEU A 228 -8.52 -26.95 7.68
N ILE A 229 -8.73 -26.01 8.60
CA ILE A 229 -10.01 -25.77 9.32
C ILE A 229 -10.66 -24.44 8.90
N GLY A 230 -10.19 -23.82 7.80
CA GLY A 230 -10.82 -22.63 7.21
C GLY A 230 -10.31 -21.28 7.71
N PHE A 231 -9.13 -21.22 8.34
CA PHE A 231 -8.46 -19.95 8.65
C PHE A 231 -7.58 -19.50 7.47
N ASP A 232 -7.67 -18.22 7.07
CA ASP A 232 -6.79 -17.63 6.04
C ASP A 232 -5.29 -17.81 6.43
N SER A 233 -4.38 -17.82 5.44
CA SER A 233 -2.94 -17.93 5.69
C SER A 233 -2.40 -16.79 6.57
N ALA A 234 -1.50 -17.05 7.53
CA ALA A 234 -0.95 -16.01 8.39
C ALA A 234 0.11 -15.12 7.72
N VAL A 235 0.63 -15.52 6.54
CA VAL A 235 1.67 -14.77 5.83
C VAL A 235 1.10 -13.48 5.19
N PRO A 236 0.02 -13.51 4.37
CA PRO A 236 -0.60 -12.29 3.85
C PRO A 236 -1.12 -11.36 4.95
N ARG A 237 -1.54 -11.90 6.11
CA ARG A 237 -1.92 -11.10 7.28
C ARG A 237 -0.73 -10.43 7.95
N ALA A 238 0.36 -11.16 8.18
CA ALA A 238 1.59 -10.61 8.74
C ALA A 238 2.17 -9.52 7.83
N TYR A 239 2.13 -9.74 6.53
CA TYR A 239 2.53 -8.76 5.53
C TYR A 239 1.68 -7.49 5.59
N GLN A 240 0.35 -7.62 5.61
CA GLN A 240 -0.56 -6.48 5.72
C GLN A 240 -0.32 -5.70 7.01
N HIS A 241 -0.22 -6.42 8.14
CA HIS A 241 0.09 -5.82 9.44
C HIS A 241 1.43 -5.08 9.42
N GLY A 242 2.44 -5.63 8.75
CA GLY A 242 3.72 -4.97 8.52
C GLY A 242 3.61 -3.65 7.78
N ILE A 243 2.88 -3.65 6.67
CA ILE A 243 2.60 -2.44 5.88
C ILE A 243 1.89 -1.41 6.76
N GLU A 244 0.85 -1.81 7.49
CA GLU A 244 0.08 -0.94 8.38
C GLU A 244 0.95 -0.38 9.50
N ARG A 245 1.67 -1.22 10.22
CA ARG A 245 2.53 -0.82 11.33
C ARG A 245 3.54 0.21 10.88
N THR A 246 4.30 -0.09 9.83
CA THR A 246 5.41 0.76 9.36
C THR A 246 4.91 2.02 8.66
N TRP A 247 3.90 1.90 7.79
CA TRP A 247 3.52 2.99 6.89
C TRP A 247 2.18 3.62 7.24
N GLY A 248 1.23 2.91 7.84
CA GLY A 248 -0.12 3.42 8.13
C GLY A 248 -0.31 4.03 9.51
N LEU A 249 0.36 3.50 10.54
CA LEU A 249 0.17 3.96 11.91
C LEU A 249 0.87 5.30 12.17
N THR A 250 0.27 6.11 13.05
CA THR A 250 0.74 7.45 13.43
C THR A 250 1.27 7.40 14.86
N PRO A 251 2.60 7.42 15.06
CA PRO A 251 3.18 7.28 16.38
C PRO A 251 2.84 8.46 17.29
N LEU A 252 2.47 8.14 18.52
CA LEU A 252 2.33 9.12 19.60
C LEU A 252 3.70 9.51 20.15
N ALA A 253 3.80 10.75 20.63
CA ALA A 253 4.97 11.20 21.37
C ALA A 253 5.09 10.39 22.67
N ARG A 254 6.33 10.10 23.09
CA ARG A 254 6.59 9.27 24.27
C ARG A 254 7.12 10.13 25.42
N ASP A 255 7.11 9.58 26.62
CA ASP A 255 7.65 10.24 27.80
C ASP A 255 9.00 9.64 28.23
N LYS A 256 9.33 8.41 27.79
CA LYS A 256 10.53 7.66 28.20
C LYS A 256 11.08 6.74 27.09
N SER A 257 12.40 6.46 27.14
CA SER A 257 13.12 5.59 26.19
C SER A 257 12.71 4.11 26.20
N THR A 258 12.09 3.64 27.29
CA THR A 258 11.61 2.26 27.42
C THR A 258 10.10 2.11 27.21
N ALA A 259 9.37 3.19 26.93
CA ALA A 259 7.95 3.12 26.66
C ALA A 259 7.68 2.35 25.35
N ASN A 260 6.67 1.47 25.35
CA ASN A 260 6.22 0.84 24.12
C ASN A 260 5.67 1.88 23.15
N TRP A 261 5.83 1.64 21.86
CA TRP A 261 5.21 2.48 20.84
C TRP A 261 3.70 2.34 20.92
N SER A 262 3.04 3.49 20.92
CA SER A 262 1.60 3.62 20.82
C SER A 262 1.28 4.51 19.64
N TYR A 263 0.10 4.34 19.07
CA TYR A 263 -0.32 5.07 17.88
C TYR A 263 -1.65 5.74 18.13
N SER A 264 -1.83 6.94 17.60
CA SER A 264 -3.06 7.73 17.79
C SER A 264 -4.23 7.18 16.97
N ASN A 265 -3.88 6.51 15.88
CA ASN A 265 -4.74 5.61 15.14
C ASN A 265 -4.39 4.15 15.50
N ASP A 266 -4.12 3.85 16.78
CA ASP A 266 -4.30 2.50 17.32
C ASP A 266 -5.62 2.41 18.12
N THR A 267 -6.41 1.32 18.06
CA THR A 267 -7.71 1.22 18.78
C THR A 267 -7.63 0.28 19.98
N ASP A 268 -6.41 -0.14 20.36
CA ASP A 268 -6.15 -0.96 21.55
C ASP A 268 -7.01 -2.24 21.65
N LYS A 269 -7.48 -2.77 20.51
CA LYS A 269 -7.90 -4.17 20.44
C LYS A 269 -6.62 -5.00 20.42
N ASP A 270 -6.11 -5.34 21.60
CA ASP A 270 -4.89 -6.10 21.86
C ASP A 270 -4.45 -6.98 20.66
N PRO A 271 -3.31 -6.67 20.01
CA PRO A 271 -2.82 -7.42 18.85
C PRO A 271 -2.55 -8.92 19.17
N TYR A 272 -2.51 -9.28 20.46
CA TYR A 272 -2.37 -10.63 20.98
C TYR A 272 -3.68 -11.29 21.42
N SER A 273 -4.78 -10.55 21.61
CA SER A 273 -6.04 -11.12 22.11
C SER A 273 -6.71 -12.03 21.08
N TYR A 274 -6.49 -11.79 19.78
CA TYR A 274 -6.89 -12.68 18.70
C TYR A 274 -5.93 -12.55 17.51
N GLY A 275 -4.76 -13.19 17.59
CA GLY A 275 -3.81 -13.46 16.50
C GLY A 275 -3.84 -12.55 15.28
N LYS A 276 -2.89 -11.61 15.17
CA LYS A 276 -2.55 -10.88 13.93
C LYS A 276 -3.77 -10.31 13.20
N ARG A 277 -4.53 -9.44 13.85
CA ARG A 277 -5.56 -8.65 13.16
C ARG A 277 -5.02 -7.28 12.75
N VAL A 278 -5.21 -7.00 11.47
CA VAL A 278 -5.36 -5.69 10.84
C VAL A 278 -6.42 -4.92 11.62
N ASP A 279 -6.23 -3.62 11.82
CA ASP A 279 -7.31 -2.79 12.31
C ASP A 279 -8.09 -2.17 11.13
N PRO A 280 -9.31 -2.67 10.85
CA PRO A 280 -10.07 -2.27 9.68
C PRO A 280 -10.74 -0.89 9.80
N ASP A 281 -10.68 -0.25 10.98
CA ASP A 281 -11.53 0.92 11.28
C ASP A 281 -10.77 2.27 11.21
N LYS A 282 -9.49 2.29 10.79
CA LYS A 282 -8.61 3.45 11.05
C LYS A 282 -8.07 4.22 9.85
N ASN A 283 -8.15 3.66 8.65
CA ASN A 283 -7.69 4.30 7.42
C ASN A 283 -8.53 3.73 6.28
N GLN A 284 -9.82 4.06 6.24
CA GLN A 284 -10.73 3.59 5.21
C GLN A 284 -10.67 4.48 3.97
N TRP A 285 -11.07 3.94 2.82
CA TRP A 285 -11.19 4.77 1.62
C TRP A 285 -12.27 5.84 1.78
N GLU A 286 -13.31 5.57 2.57
CA GLU A 286 -14.31 6.55 2.97
C GLU A 286 -13.72 7.72 3.76
N ASP A 287 -12.80 7.45 4.71
CA ASP A 287 -12.13 8.50 5.50
C ASP A 287 -11.29 9.40 4.60
N LEU A 288 -10.58 8.81 3.64
CA LEU A 288 -9.78 9.54 2.67
C LEU A 288 -10.69 10.38 1.76
N ARG A 289 -11.80 9.82 1.27
CA ARG A 289 -12.80 10.56 0.49
C ARG A 289 -13.37 11.75 1.26
N ALA A 290 -13.71 11.56 2.53
CA ALA A 290 -14.20 12.64 3.40
C ALA A 290 -13.19 13.79 3.55
N LEU A 291 -11.89 13.52 3.41
CA LEU A 291 -10.86 14.56 3.38
C LEU A 291 -10.93 15.44 2.11
N TYR A 292 -11.29 14.86 0.96
CA TYR A 292 -11.50 15.61 -0.28
C TYR A 292 -12.80 16.42 -0.27
N ASP A 293 -13.84 15.88 0.36
CA ASP A 293 -15.17 16.51 0.45
C ASP A 293 -15.16 17.80 1.30
N ASP A 294 -14.13 18.01 2.13
CA ASP A 294 -13.94 19.23 2.94
C ASP A 294 -12.97 20.21 2.24
N PRO A 295 -13.45 21.33 1.65
CA PRO A 295 -12.62 22.28 0.92
C PRO A 295 -11.49 22.91 1.75
N LYS A 296 -11.63 22.96 3.08
CA LYS A 296 -10.58 23.51 3.96
C LYS A 296 -9.45 22.52 4.17
N LYS A 297 -9.75 21.21 4.08
CA LYS A 297 -8.80 20.13 4.35
C LYS A 297 -8.19 19.55 3.06
N SER A 298 -8.92 19.65 1.96
CA SER A 298 -8.47 19.23 0.62
C SER A 298 -7.54 20.24 -0.04
N GLN A 299 -7.29 21.40 0.58
CA GLN A 299 -6.28 22.33 0.11
C GLN A 299 -4.92 21.62 -0.01
N ASN A 300 -4.32 21.69 -1.20
CA ASN A 300 -3.06 21.02 -1.55
C ASN A 300 -3.09 19.50 -1.28
N LEU A 301 -4.25 18.84 -1.29
CA LEU A 301 -4.37 17.39 -1.20
C LEU A 301 -4.30 16.80 -2.61
N PRO A 302 -3.18 16.15 -3.00
CA PRO A 302 -3.11 15.49 -4.29
C PRO A 302 -4.11 14.33 -4.34
N LEU A 303 -4.76 14.13 -5.49
CA LEU A 303 -5.50 12.91 -5.78
C LEU A 303 -4.55 11.70 -5.68
N TRP A 304 -4.92 10.69 -4.90
CA TRP A 304 -4.19 9.42 -4.91
C TRP A 304 -4.78 8.44 -5.93
N VAL A 305 -3.92 7.96 -6.83
CA VAL A 305 -4.20 6.83 -7.70
C VAL A 305 -3.30 5.66 -7.30
N LEU A 306 -3.91 4.58 -6.83
CA LEU A 306 -3.21 3.35 -6.50
C LEU A 306 -3.41 2.32 -7.61
N ASN A 307 -2.30 1.89 -8.21
CA ASN A 307 -2.30 0.98 -9.35
C ASN A 307 -2.12 -0.46 -8.90
N THR A 308 -2.94 -1.36 -9.44
CA THR A 308 -2.89 -2.81 -9.23
C THR A 308 -3.04 -3.52 -10.57
N THR A 309 -2.86 -4.84 -10.62
CA THR A 309 -3.00 -5.62 -11.86
C THR A 309 -4.12 -6.65 -11.74
N LEU A 310 -4.88 -6.83 -12.83
CA LEU A 310 -5.80 -7.93 -13.03
C LEU A 310 -5.12 -9.16 -13.65
N GLY A 311 -5.33 -10.32 -13.04
CA GLY A 311 -4.96 -11.59 -13.66
C GLY A 311 -3.44 -11.86 -13.68
N GLN A 312 -2.99 -12.77 -14.55
CA GLN A 312 -1.60 -13.24 -14.55
C GLN A 312 -0.65 -12.19 -15.15
N LYS A 313 0.56 -12.06 -14.58
CA LYS A 313 1.62 -11.25 -15.17
C LYS A 313 1.94 -11.76 -16.58
N SER A 314 2.07 -10.82 -17.49
CA SER A 314 2.64 -11.01 -18.82
C SER A 314 4.04 -10.43 -18.83
N SER A 315 4.94 -10.96 -19.67
CA SER A 315 6.26 -10.35 -19.90
C SER A 315 6.17 -8.99 -20.59
N LEU A 316 5.00 -8.66 -21.16
CA LEU A 316 4.68 -7.37 -21.76
C LEU A 316 3.60 -6.67 -20.94
N PRO A 317 3.75 -5.37 -20.62
CA PRO A 317 2.71 -4.56 -20.00
C PRO A 317 1.38 -4.64 -20.78
N ASP A 318 0.30 -5.03 -20.11
CA ASP A 318 -1.05 -5.02 -20.67
C ASP A 318 -1.91 -4.00 -19.91
N MET A 319 -2.10 -2.84 -20.52
CA MET A 319 -2.86 -1.73 -19.95
C MET A 319 -4.33 -2.07 -19.73
N SER A 320 -4.87 -3.10 -20.38
CA SER A 320 -6.23 -3.56 -20.07
C SER A 320 -6.34 -4.20 -18.69
N ASN A 321 -5.23 -4.70 -18.15
CA ASN A 321 -5.15 -5.27 -16.82
C ASN A 321 -4.75 -4.26 -15.75
N LEU A 322 -4.35 -3.04 -16.13
CA LEU A 322 -4.08 -1.96 -15.17
C LEU A 322 -5.39 -1.60 -14.46
N TYR A 323 -5.42 -1.84 -13.16
CA TYR A 323 -6.58 -1.61 -12.32
C TYR A 323 -6.28 -0.49 -11.33
N GLU A 324 -6.99 0.61 -11.50
CA GLU A 324 -6.80 1.85 -10.77
C GLU A 324 -7.78 1.90 -9.60
N ILE A 325 -7.31 2.38 -8.45
CA ILE A 325 -8.11 2.59 -7.25
C ILE A 325 -7.89 4.04 -6.80
N THR A 326 -8.98 4.77 -6.59
CA THR A 326 -8.98 6.14 -6.08
C THR A 326 -10.06 6.28 -5.00
N PRO A 327 -10.08 7.37 -4.24
CA PRO A 327 -11.18 7.67 -3.31
C PRO A 327 -12.56 7.81 -3.98
N PHE A 328 -12.59 8.06 -5.29
CA PHE A 328 -13.81 8.38 -6.03
C PHE A 328 -14.28 7.25 -6.96
N GLY A 329 -13.48 6.21 -7.10
CA GLY A 329 -13.75 5.18 -8.07
C GLY A 329 -12.62 4.19 -8.25
N HIS A 330 -12.94 3.10 -8.94
CA HIS A 330 -12.02 2.03 -9.21
C HIS A 330 -12.38 1.31 -10.50
N GLY A 331 -11.40 0.70 -11.16
CA GLY A 331 -11.67 -0.02 -12.40
C GLY A 331 -10.48 -0.26 -13.29
N SER A 332 -10.74 -0.87 -14.43
CA SER A 332 -9.76 -1.10 -15.49
C SER A 332 -10.44 -1.07 -16.86
N PRO A 333 -9.69 -0.94 -17.96
CA PRO A 333 -10.28 -1.05 -19.29
C PRO A 333 -10.96 -2.40 -19.54
N ARG A 334 -10.51 -3.47 -18.89
CA ARG A 334 -11.06 -4.82 -19.03
C ARG A 334 -12.37 -5.04 -18.26
N CYS A 335 -12.56 -4.37 -17.13
CA CYS A 335 -13.69 -4.61 -16.24
C CYS A 335 -14.66 -3.43 -16.11
N GLY A 336 -14.35 -2.31 -16.77
CA GLY A 336 -15.10 -1.07 -16.63
C GLY A 336 -14.65 -0.27 -15.42
N TYR A 337 -15.13 0.97 -15.34
CA TYR A 337 -14.86 1.89 -14.24
C TYR A 337 -16.13 2.15 -13.45
N HIS A 338 -16.00 2.20 -12.13
CA HIS A 338 -17.09 2.45 -11.20
C HIS A 338 -16.77 3.71 -10.39
N HIS A 339 -17.76 4.60 -10.23
CA HIS A 339 -17.63 5.87 -9.49
C HIS A 339 -18.16 5.76 -8.06
N GLU A 340 -17.79 4.69 -7.37
CA GLU A 340 -18.10 4.46 -5.96
C GLU A 340 -16.83 4.22 -5.17
N THR A 341 -16.93 4.34 -3.84
CA THR A 341 -15.79 4.01 -2.97
C THR A 341 -15.40 2.55 -3.22
N PRO A 342 -14.11 2.23 -3.36
CA PRO A 342 -13.67 0.87 -3.67
C PRO A 342 -14.22 -0.17 -2.69
N PRO A 343 -14.57 -1.40 -3.14
CA PRO A 343 -15.05 -2.47 -2.26
C PRO A 343 -13.95 -3.11 -1.39
N LEU A 344 -12.82 -2.42 -1.26
CA LEU A 344 -11.75 -2.68 -0.31
C LEU A 344 -11.94 -1.67 0.80
N ALA A 345 -12.33 -2.10 1.99
CA ALA A 345 -12.71 -1.14 3.04
C ALA A 345 -11.49 -0.31 3.47
N THR A 346 -10.33 -0.95 3.64
CA THR A 346 -9.14 -0.25 4.12
C THR A 346 -8.20 0.15 2.99
N ILE A 347 -7.48 1.25 3.22
CA ILE A 347 -6.37 1.67 2.37
C ILE A 347 -5.28 0.60 2.36
N SER A 348 -4.97 -0.01 3.52
CA SER A 348 -3.94 -1.04 3.63
C SER A 348 -4.23 -2.29 2.79
N GLU A 349 -5.50 -2.68 2.64
CA GLU A 349 -5.90 -3.76 1.74
C GLU A 349 -5.63 -3.38 0.28
N GLY A 350 -5.94 -2.15 -0.12
CA GLY A 350 -5.59 -1.61 -1.44
C GLY A 350 -4.08 -1.63 -1.67
N VAL A 351 -3.31 -1.15 -0.71
CA VAL A 351 -1.83 -1.10 -0.78
C VAL A 351 -1.25 -2.51 -0.88
N ARG A 352 -1.78 -3.47 -0.11
CA ARG A 352 -1.41 -4.88 -0.24
C ARG A 352 -1.77 -5.44 -1.62
N ALA A 353 -2.95 -5.11 -2.15
CA ALA A 353 -3.35 -5.52 -3.50
C ALA A 353 -2.36 -5.01 -4.56
N SER A 354 -1.87 -3.78 -4.41
CA SER A 354 -0.81 -3.21 -5.26
C SER A 354 0.56 -3.86 -5.06
N ALA A 355 0.85 -4.36 -3.86
CA ALA A 355 2.17 -4.87 -3.47
C ALA A 355 2.29 -6.40 -3.42
N GLY A 356 1.28 -7.16 -3.87
CA GLY A 356 1.28 -8.64 -3.85
C GLY A 356 2.28 -9.34 -4.79
N PHE A 357 3.58 -9.03 -4.72
CA PHE A 357 4.60 -9.56 -5.64
C PHE A 357 4.82 -11.07 -5.53
N ALA A 358 4.61 -11.64 -4.34
CA ALA A 358 4.72 -13.08 -4.09
C ALA A 358 3.39 -13.82 -4.31
N ASP A 359 2.43 -13.20 -5.00
CA ASP A 359 1.23 -13.90 -5.46
C ASP A 359 1.59 -14.92 -6.55
N HIS A 360 0.77 -15.97 -6.72
CA HIS A 360 0.96 -17.00 -7.77
C HIS A 360 1.12 -16.44 -9.19
N GLN A 361 0.72 -15.18 -9.39
CA GLN A 361 0.81 -14.41 -10.62
C GLN A 361 2.22 -13.85 -10.89
N GLY A 362 3.12 -13.79 -9.89
CA GLY A 362 4.41 -13.08 -9.96
C GLY A 362 5.69 -13.92 -9.91
N ILE A 363 5.61 -15.25 -9.83
CA ILE A 363 6.79 -16.13 -9.65
C ILE A 363 7.34 -16.62 -11.00
N ASP A 364 8.35 -15.92 -11.54
CA ASP A 364 9.08 -16.29 -12.75
C ASP A 364 10.53 -16.73 -12.44
N SER A 365 10.72 -17.85 -11.73
CA SER A 365 12.05 -18.50 -11.67
C SER A 365 12.04 -19.94 -12.22
N PRO A 366 12.99 -20.33 -13.10
CA PRO A 366 13.03 -21.67 -13.69
C PRO A 366 13.32 -22.80 -12.68
N THR A 367 14.00 -22.53 -11.56
CA THR A 367 14.62 -23.56 -10.71
C THR A 367 13.73 -24.05 -9.56
N GLY A 368 12.66 -23.32 -9.19
CA GLY A 368 11.77 -23.65 -8.07
C GLY A 368 10.43 -24.30 -8.45
N ARG A 369 10.24 -24.64 -9.74
CA ARG A 369 8.93 -24.77 -10.39
C ARG A 369 8.02 -25.88 -9.84
N ASN A 370 8.56 -26.95 -9.27
CA ASN A 370 7.75 -28.14 -8.94
C ASN A 370 7.45 -28.30 -7.45
N VAL A 371 8.37 -27.94 -6.55
CA VAL A 371 8.17 -28.10 -5.10
C VAL A 371 7.44 -26.88 -4.51
N VAL A 372 7.81 -25.66 -4.95
CA VAL A 372 7.22 -24.40 -4.45
C VAL A 372 5.80 -24.18 -4.96
N LYS A 373 5.50 -24.54 -6.22
CA LYS A 373 4.12 -24.53 -6.73
C LYS A 373 3.20 -25.51 -6.00
N TYR A 374 3.71 -26.69 -5.64
CA TYR A 374 2.90 -27.74 -5.01
C TYR A 374 2.64 -27.44 -3.53
N LEU A 375 3.66 -27.01 -2.78
CA LEU A 375 3.49 -26.56 -1.40
C LEU A 375 2.69 -25.26 -1.32
N GLY A 376 3.01 -24.29 -2.17
CA GLY A 376 2.41 -22.97 -2.19
C GLY A 376 0.90 -22.94 -2.44
N LYS A 377 0.41 -23.78 -3.36
CA LYS A 377 -1.01 -23.89 -3.71
C LYS A 377 -1.82 -24.65 -2.66
N VAL A 378 -1.16 -25.41 -1.78
CA VAL A 378 -1.79 -26.18 -0.70
C VAL A 378 -1.83 -25.37 0.62
N ILE A 379 -0.93 -24.39 0.81
CA ILE A 379 -0.77 -23.66 2.09
C ILE A 379 -1.16 -22.17 2.06
N GLY A 380 -1.61 -21.63 0.91
CA GLY A 380 -2.06 -20.24 0.79
C GLY A 380 -0.98 -19.16 1.01
N ALA A 381 0.29 -19.55 1.17
CA ALA A 381 1.39 -18.63 1.48
C ALA A 381 1.80 -17.71 0.31
N PHE A 382 1.36 -18.01 -0.92
CA PHE A 382 1.58 -17.19 -2.13
C PHE A 382 0.28 -16.55 -2.63
N GLU A 383 -0.60 -16.17 -1.69
CA GLU A 383 -1.83 -15.45 -1.96
C GLU A 383 -1.77 -14.03 -1.38
N TRP A 384 -0.81 -13.23 -1.81
CA TRP A 384 -0.57 -11.91 -1.22
C TRP A 384 -1.48 -10.81 -1.76
N GLY A 385 -2.02 -10.96 -2.97
CA GLY A 385 -3.06 -10.10 -3.53
C GLY A 385 -4.40 -10.22 -2.79
N VAL A 386 -5.39 -9.48 -3.27
CA VAL A 386 -6.70 -9.33 -2.61
C VAL A 386 -7.83 -9.71 -3.55
N TYR A 387 -8.84 -10.38 -3.01
CA TYR A 387 -10.07 -10.69 -3.74
C TYR A 387 -11.09 -9.58 -3.54
N MET A 388 -11.66 -9.09 -4.64
CA MET A 388 -12.77 -8.15 -4.63
C MET A 388 -14.04 -8.79 -5.20
N PRO A 389 -15.21 -8.49 -4.61
CA PRO A 389 -16.49 -8.91 -5.19
C PRO A 389 -16.73 -8.21 -6.52
N ILE A 390 -17.24 -8.94 -7.53
CA ILE A 390 -17.76 -8.34 -8.76
C ILE A 390 -19.25 -8.08 -8.56
N ALA A 391 -19.67 -6.82 -8.61
CA ALA A 391 -21.07 -6.40 -8.38
C ALA A 391 -22.09 -7.11 -9.30
N SER A 392 -21.69 -7.59 -10.48
CA SER A 392 -22.60 -8.09 -11.51
C SER A 392 -22.88 -9.60 -11.51
N ASN A 393 -22.24 -10.41 -10.66
CA ASN A 393 -22.51 -11.86 -10.61
C ASN A 393 -22.17 -12.44 -9.25
N GLY A 394 -23.21 -12.77 -8.47
CA GLY A 394 -23.20 -13.09 -7.02
C GLY A 394 -22.39 -14.30 -6.54
N ASN A 395 -21.23 -14.59 -7.11
CA ASN A 395 -20.16 -15.42 -6.56
C ASN A 395 -18.79 -15.26 -7.27
N LYS A 396 -18.66 -14.40 -8.30
CA LYS A 396 -17.36 -14.17 -8.95
C LYS A 396 -16.56 -13.14 -8.16
N ARG A 397 -15.31 -13.49 -7.82
CA ARG A 397 -14.33 -12.60 -7.20
C ARG A 397 -13.20 -12.32 -8.20
N MET A 398 -12.80 -11.06 -8.32
CA MET A 398 -11.59 -10.66 -9.06
C MET A 398 -10.42 -10.65 -8.10
N ARG A 399 -9.27 -11.16 -8.55
CA ARG A 399 -8.04 -11.09 -7.76
C ARG A 399 -7.17 -9.96 -8.30
N LEU A 400 -6.94 -8.97 -7.45
CA LEU A 400 -5.97 -7.92 -7.67
C LEU A 400 -4.63 -8.36 -7.08
N SER A 401 -3.55 -8.18 -7.83
CA SER A 401 -2.21 -8.37 -7.30
C SER A 401 -1.21 -7.52 -8.06
N ASP A 402 -0.12 -7.16 -7.39
CA ASP A 402 1.10 -6.58 -7.94
C ASP A 402 0.89 -5.59 -9.10
N GLY A 403 0.76 -4.30 -8.78
CA GLY A 403 0.62 -3.24 -9.78
C GLY A 403 1.82 -3.15 -10.74
N GLY A 404 2.98 -3.70 -10.35
CA GLY A 404 4.18 -3.69 -11.19
C GLY A 404 4.07 -4.56 -12.44
N GLY A 405 3.11 -5.49 -12.47
CA GLY A 405 2.84 -6.31 -13.66
C GLY A 405 2.25 -5.54 -14.84
N ALA A 406 1.55 -4.43 -14.58
CA ALA A 406 0.97 -3.59 -15.62
C ALA A 406 1.75 -2.27 -15.82
N ASP A 407 2.06 -1.56 -14.73
CA ASP A 407 2.79 -0.31 -14.77
C ASP A 407 3.58 -0.14 -13.46
N ASN A 408 4.84 -0.58 -13.48
CA ASN A 408 5.71 -0.47 -12.31
C ASN A 408 6.04 0.98 -11.93
N LEU A 409 5.97 1.93 -12.85
CA LEU A 409 6.27 3.33 -12.58
C LEU A 409 5.07 4.09 -12.01
N GLY A 410 3.85 3.60 -12.26
CA GLY A 410 2.61 4.35 -11.98
C GLY A 410 2.44 5.56 -12.90
N LEU A 411 3.16 5.59 -14.03
CA LEU A 411 3.20 6.70 -14.97
C LEU A 411 1.94 6.77 -15.85
N ILE A 412 1.43 5.62 -16.29
CA ILE A 412 0.35 5.55 -17.29
C ILE A 412 -0.92 6.20 -16.76
N SER A 413 -1.24 6.01 -15.48
CA SER A 413 -2.44 6.59 -14.86
C SER A 413 -2.40 8.13 -14.80
N LEU A 414 -1.21 8.73 -14.77
CA LEU A 414 -1.03 10.19 -14.88
C LEU A 414 -1.18 10.66 -16.33
N ILE A 415 -0.54 9.97 -17.28
CA ILE A 415 -0.67 10.29 -18.71
C ILE A 415 -2.14 10.20 -19.14
N ARG A 416 -2.88 9.17 -18.70
CA ARG A 416 -4.31 8.99 -19.02
C ARG A 416 -5.20 10.10 -18.46
N ARG A 417 -4.78 10.80 -17.42
CA ARG A 417 -5.48 11.97 -16.86
C ARG A 417 -5.13 13.30 -17.54
N GLY A 418 -4.19 13.27 -18.49
CA GLY A 418 -3.76 14.43 -19.28
C GLY A 418 -2.89 15.41 -18.50
N LEU A 419 -2.05 14.90 -17.59
CA LEU A 419 -1.06 15.72 -16.91
C LEU A 419 0.09 16.06 -17.87
N ASP A 420 0.51 17.33 -17.84
CA ASP A 420 1.56 17.84 -18.73
C ASP A 420 2.95 17.64 -18.11
N ASP A 421 3.07 17.88 -16.80
CA ASP A 421 4.31 17.77 -16.04
C ASP A 421 4.25 16.56 -15.10
N ILE A 422 5.19 15.63 -15.23
CA ILE A 422 5.24 14.42 -14.41
C ILE A 422 6.65 14.21 -13.87
N ILE A 423 6.75 14.14 -12.55
CA ILE A 423 7.96 13.68 -11.85
C ILE A 423 7.84 12.16 -11.70
N VAL A 424 8.76 11.42 -12.32
CA VAL A 424 8.81 9.95 -12.21
C VAL A 424 9.92 9.56 -11.24
N VAL A 425 9.53 8.87 -10.17
CA VAL A 425 10.46 8.29 -9.20
C VAL A 425 10.66 6.83 -9.55
N ASP A 426 11.63 6.58 -10.42
CA ASP A 426 12.09 5.24 -10.76
C ASP A 426 13.08 4.74 -9.71
N SER A 427 12.66 3.71 -8.96
CA SER A 427 13.48 3.06 -7.94
C SER A 427 14.13 1.76 -8.42
N ALA A 428 14.08 1.48 -9.73
CA ALA A 428 14.82 0.38 -10.32
C ALA A 428 16.32 0.71 -10.34
N GLN A 429 17.14 -0.34 -10.31
CA GLN A 429 18.57 -0.17 -10.42
C GLN A 429 18.92 0.11 -11.89
N ASP A 430 19.31 1.34 -12.18
CA ASP A 430 19.81 1.75 -13.49
C ASP A 430 21.20 2.39 -13.36
N THR A 431 22.20 1.56 -13.08
CA THR A 431 23.57 2.01 -12.86
C THR A 431 24.16 2.73 -14.07
N GLU A 432 23.71 2.38 -15.27
CA GLU A 432 24.23 2.91 -16.54
C GLU A 432 23.44 4.14 -17.05
N GLY A 433 22.30 4.46 -16.44
CA GLY A 433 21.47 5.60 -16.81
C GLY A 433 20.73 5.43 -18.14
N PHE A 434 20.39 4.20 -18.52
CA PHE A 434 19.67 3.93 -19.78
C PHE A 434 18.18 4.23 -19.70
N LEU A 435 17.63 4.42 -18.50
CA LEU A 435 16.21 4.62 -18.23
C LEU A 435 15.37 3.51 -18.86
N ALA A 436 15.82 2.26 -18.75
CA ALA A 436 15.23 1.12 -19.45
C ALA A 436 13.76 0.87 -19.09
N ASP A 437 13.32 1.30 -17.91
CA ASP A 437 11.92 1.22 -17.48
C ASP A 437 11.02 2.29 -18.16
N LEU A 438 11.62 3.38 -18.66
CA LEU A 438 10.92 4.44 -19.41
C LEU A 438 11.06 4.26 -20.93
N CYS A 439 12.24 3.89 -21.39
CA CYS A 439 12.63 3.82 -22.79
C CYS A 439 12.87 2.36 -23.17
N TRP A 440 11.84 1.68 -23.69
CA TRP A 440 12.03 0.40 -24.35
C TRP A 440 12.72 0.62 -25.70
N ALA A 441 13.90 0.01 -25.88
CA ALA A 441 14.67 0.03 -27.12
C ALA A 441 14.14 -0.96 -28.15
#